data_AF-A0A5S9MCC6-F1
#
_entry.id   AF-A0A5S9MCC6-F1
#
_cell.length_a   1.000
_cell.length_b   1.000
_cell.length_c   1.000
_cell.angle_alpha   90.00
_cell.angle_beta   90.00
_cell.angle_gamma   90.00
#
_symmetry.space_group_name_H-M   'P 1'
#
loop_
_entity.id
_entity.type
_entity.pdbx_description
1 polymer ?
#
loop_
_entity_poly.entity_id
_entity_poly.type
_entity_poly.pdbx_seq_one_letter_code
_entity_poly.pdbx_strand_id
1 'polypeptide(L)' 'MSMETNKQSYTFPEGFWWGSSASATQTEGSVPGDGKGPNIWDHWFEQEPTRFLMA' A
#
# COMPACT_ATOMS: atom_id res chain seq x y z
N MET A 1 46.40 0.71 14.42
CA MET A 1 45.59 -0.34 13.79
C MET A 1 44.27 0.30 13.37
N SER A 2 44.20 0.84 12.16
CA SER A 2 42.99 1.49 11.63
C SER A 2 42.12 0.41 10.97
N MET A 3 40.90 0.21 11.47
CA MET A 3 39.93 -0.65 10.81
C MET A 3 39.36 0.09 9.61
N GLU A 4 39.73 -0.34 8.40
CA GLU A 4 39.06 0.11 7.20
C GLU A 4 37.69 -0.58 7.09
N THR A 5 36.64 0.23 7.11
CA THR A 5 35.27 -0.24 6.89
C THR A 5 35.09 -0.47 5.40
N ASN A 6 35.11 -1.73 4.97
CA ASN A 6 34.88 -2.09 3.58
C ASN A 6 33.42 -1.78 3.21
N LYS A 7 33.20 -0.66 2.52
CA LYS A 7 31.88 -0.20 2.09
C LYS A 7 31.44 -1.02 0.87
N GLN A 8 30.75 -2.13 1.14
CA GLN A 8 30.13 -2.95 0.10
C GLN A 8 29.07 -2.12 -0.65
N SER A 9 29.21 -1.92 -1.96
CA SER A 9 28.18 -1.30 -2.79
C SER A 9 27.21 -2.35 -3.31
N TYR A 10 25.93 -2.22 -2.97
CA TYR A 10 24.87 -3.05 -3.53
C TYR A 10 24.23 -2.30 -4.70
N THR A 11 24.35 -2.84 -5.90
CA THR A 11 23.70 -2.33 -7.11
C THR A 11 22.71 -3.37 -7.63
N PHE A 12 21.57 -2.92 -8.14
CA PHE A 12 20.59 -3.80 -8.75
C PHE A 12 21.00 -4.11 -10.20
N PRO A 13 20.69 -5.31 -10.72
CA PRO A 13 21.00 -5.69 -12.10
C PRO A 13 20.36 -4.74 -13.12
N GLU A 14 20.94 -4.70 -14.32
CA GLU A 14 20.32 -4.02 -15.46
C GLU A 14 18.95 -4.65 -15.75
N GLY A 15 17.92 -3.80 -15.95
CA GLY A 15 16.54 -4.25 -16.14
C GLY A 15 15.80 -4.61 -14.85
N PHE A 16 16.33 -4.27 -13.66
CA PHE A 16 15.60 -4.45 -12.42
C PHE A 16 14.35 -3.56 -12.36
N TRP A 17 13.20 -4.19 -12.07
CA TRP A 17 11.91 -3.50 -12.03
C TRP A 17 11.66 -2.92 -10.66
N TRP A 18 11.53 -1.60 -10.63
CA TRP A 18 11.03 -0.85 -9.48
C TRP A 18 9.57 -0.52 -9.72
N GLY A 19 8.74 -0.73 -8.71
CA GLY A 19 7.32 -0.44 -8.81
C GLY A 19 6.70 -0.18 -7.45
N SER A 20 5.45 0.26 -7.48
CA SER A 20 4.59 0.37 -6.32
C SER A 20 3.24 -0.28 -6.64
N SER A 21 2.51 -0.67 -5.61
CA SER A 21 1.19 -1.31 -5.72
C SER A 21 0.20 -0.62 -4.80
N ALA A 22 -1.03 -0.46 -5.27
CA ALA A 22 -2.12 0.09 -4.48
C ALA A 22 -3.33 -0.85 -4.54
N SER A 23 -4.16 -0.85 -3.49
CA SER A 23 -5.41 -1.61 -3.45
C SER A 23 -6.60 -0.72 -3.80
N ALA A 24 -7.53 -1.27 -4.58
CA ALA A 24 -8.77 -0.59 -5.00
C ALA A 24 -9.55 -0.01 -3.81
N THR A 25 -9.81 -0.82 -2.78
CA THR A 25 -10.58 -0.39 -1.60
C THR A 25 -9.91 0.73 -0.80
N GLN A 26 -8.59 0.86 -0.88
CA GLN A 26 -7.85 1.91 -0.18
C GLN A 26 -7.73 3.19 -1.01
N THR A 27 -7.87 3.10 -2.34
CA THR A 27 -7.38 4.16 -3.24
C THR A 27 -8.47 4.71 -4.17
N GLU A 28 -9.40 3.89 -4.63
CA GLU A 28 -10.36 4.30 -5.67
C GLU A 28 -11.53 5.11 -5.11
N GLY A 29 -11.92 4.89 -3.85
CA GLY A 29 -13.13 5.47 -3.27
C GLY A 29 -14.42 4.97 -3.95
N SER A 30 -15.54 5.61 -3.62
CA SER A 30 -16.84 5.41 -4.28
C SER A 30 -17.56 6.76 -4.31
N VAL A 31 -18.31 7.05 -5.38
CA VAL A 31 -19.11 8.28 -5.50
C VAL A 31 -20.59 7.95 -5.75
N PRO A 32 -21.54 8.77 -5.27
CA PRO A 32 -22.96 8.50 -5.50
C PRO A 32 -23.29 8.42 -7.00
N GLY A 33 -23.84 7.29 -7.43
CA GLY A 33 -24.30 7.09 -8.81
C GLY A 33 -23.26 6.55 -9.80
N ASP A 34 -22.06 6.15 -9.33
CA ASP A 34 -21.04 5.48 -10.18
C ASP A 34 -21.41 4.03 -10.57
N GLY A 35 -22.47 3.48 -9.99
CA GLY A 35 -22.91 2.10 -10.22
C GLY A 35 -22.05 1.04 -9.52
N LYS A 36 -21.11 1.45 -8.66
CA LYS A 36 -20.29 0.53 -7.85
C LYS A 36 -21.15 -0.12 -6.78
N GLY A 37 -21.26 -1.45 -6.83
CA GLY A 37 -21.92 -2.23 -5.79
C GLY A 37 -21.11 -2.23 -4.48
N PRO A 38 -21.76 -2.31 -3.31
CA PRO A 38 -21.07 -2.39 -2.05
C PRO A 38 -20.23 -3.67 -1.97
N ASN A 39 -19.00 -3.53 -1.51
CA ASN A 39 -18.09 -4.63 -1.28
C ASN A 39 -18.01 -4.99 0.22
N ILE A 40 -17.35 -6.11 0.55
CA ILE A 40 -17.26 -6.59 1.94
C ILE A 40 -16.64 -5.56 2.91
N TRP A 41 -15.71 -4.73 2.44
CA TRP A 41 -15.08 -3.69 3.25
C TRP A 41 -16.02 -2.52 3.55
N ASP A 42 -16.89 -2.17 2.60
CA ASP A 42 -17.94 -1.15 2.82
C ASP A 42 -18.87 -1.62 3.95
N HIS A 43 -19.28 -2.90 3.89
CA HIS A 43 -20.14 -3.50 4.91
C HIS A 43 -19.49 -3.53 6.31
N TRP A 44 -18.21 -3.86 6.41
CA TRP A 44 -17.51 -3.88 7.70
C TRP A 44 -17.26 -2.47 8.25
N PHE A 45 -16.99 -1.49 7.39
CA PHE A 45 -16.83 -0.11 7.81
C PHE A 45 -18.13 0.48 8.36
N GLU A 46 -19.29 0.15 7.77
CA GLU A 46 -20.59 0.52 8.30
C GLU A 46 -20.85 -0.05 9.71
N GLN A 47 -20.38 -1.28 9.97
CA GLN A 47 -20.58 -1.94 11.28
C GLN A 47 -19.62 -1.44 12.36
N GLU A 48 -18.33 -1.30 12.04
CA GLU A 48 -17.29 -1.01 13.04
C GLU A 48 -16.27 0.04 12.54
N PRO A 49 -16.70 1.30 12.28
CA PRO A 49 -15.84 2.30 11.63
C PRO A 49 -14.60 2.67 12.46
N THR A 50 -14.68 2.55 13.78
CA THR A 50 -13.58 2.87 14.70
C THR A 50 -12.40 1.90 14.60
N ARG A 51 -12.58 0.73 13.99
CA ARG A 51 -11.50 -0.26 13.80
C ARG A 51 -10.65 -0.03 12.55
N PHE A 52 -11.09 0.88 11.68
CA PHE A 52 -10.39 1.23 10.45
C PHE A 52 -9.51 2.48 10.61
N LEU A 53 -9.57 3.14 11.78
CA LEU A 53 -8.69 4.25 12.12
C LEU A 53 -7.38 3.68 12.71
N MET A 54 -6.24 4.10 12.15
CA MET A 54 -4.95 3.87 12.80
C MET A 54 -4.86 4.83 13.99
N ALA A 55 -4.55 4.30 15.18
CA ALA A 55 -4.24 5.09 16.36
C ALA A 55 -2.93 5.88 16.19
#